data_AF-A0A431LHE1-F1
#
_entry.id   AF-A0A431LHE1-F1
#
_cell.length_a   1.000
_cell.length_b   1.000
_cell.length_c   1.000
_cell.angle_alpha   90.00
_cell.angle_beta   90.00
_cell.angle_gamma   90.00
#
_symmetry.space_group_name_H-M   'P 1'
#
loop_
_entity.id
_entity.type
_entity.pdbx_description
1 polymer ?
#
loop_
_entity_poly.entity_id
_entity_poly.type
_entity_poly.pdbx_seq_one_letter_code
_entity_poly.pdbx_strand_id
1 'polypeptide(L)'
;MEESWQTYKTLGERATGSLNYPYAEAMWAMAVLIAEEFGEKDPRYCFSIDWLSHVLLKQQKYALAERFLSRSWRLKTKVLGSSQLELARTLNTIAELYYLQGKFADAEQICRRVYEVYVQQYGPDHPNTQTALSNATLLEQTNAARNAAAAASAQVAAGVQAQAQPVGVGTHAQAVQSASSGYPTVQAAQQQSQQVAQPVAPTRPQPIKPTSERRKLDVCESCGQPIEGEECVRCTSTTLRVYRMDERLT
;
A
#
# COMPACT_ATOMS: atom_id res chain seq x y z
N MET A 1 -20.09 -15.50 21.62
CA MET A 1 -19.56 -14.23 21.09
C MET A 1 -18.04 -14.21 21.12
N GLU A 2 -17.38 -14.41 22.28
CA GLU A 2 -15.91 -14.40 22.35
C GLU A 2 -15.25 -15.49 21.50
N GLU A 3 -15.67 -16.74 21.69
CA GLU A 3 -15.18 -17.87 20.89
C GLU A 3 -15.44 -17.69 19.39
N SER A 4 -16.55 -17.02 19.04
CA SER A 4 -16.91 -16.69 17.67
C SER A 4 -15.92 -15.69 17.08
N TRP A 5 -15.61 -14.60 17.80
CA TRP A 5 -14.61 -13.64 17.37
C TRP A 5 -13.23 -14.29 17.19
N GLN A 6 -12.79 -15.08 18.17
CA GLN A 6 -11.49 -15.76 18.11
C GLN A 6 -11.40 -16.72 16.91
N THR A 7 -12.51 -17.39 16.58
CA THR A 7 -12.58 -18.26 15.39
C THR A 7 -12.36 -17.47 14.11
N TYR A 8 -13.10 -16.37 13.90
CA TYR A 8 -12.96 -15.55 12.69
C TYR A 8 -11.62 -14.82 12.62
N LYS A 9 -11.07 -14.37 13.75
CA LYS A 9 -9.71 -13.85 13.84
C LYS A 9 -8.71 -14.89 13.33
N THR A 10 -8.75 -16.11 13.85
CA THR A 10 -7.80 -17.18 13.49
C THR A 10 -7.91 -17.55 12.01
N LEU A 11 -9.13 -17.61 11.47
CA LEU A 11 -9.37 -17.84 10.05
C LEU A 11 -8.84 -16.68 9.19
N GLY A 12 -9.04 -15.43 9.64
CA GLY A 12 -8.53 -14.23 8.99
C GLY A 12 -7.00 -14.18 8.95
N GLU A 13 -6.33 -14.48 10.06
CA GLU A 13 -4.86 -14.58 10.16
C GLU A 13 -4.34 -15.64 9.19
N ARG A 14 -4.87 -16.87 9.26
CA ARG A 14 -4.47 -17.96 8.35
C ARG A 14 -4.69 -17.63 6.87
N ALA A 15 -5.82 -17.01 6.54
CA ALA A 15 -6.13 -16.61 5.17
C ALA A 15 -5.17 -15.52 4.68
N THR A 16 -4.79 -14.59 5.55
CA THR A 16 -3.82 -13.53 5.26
C THR A 16 -2.42 -14.12 5.03
N GLY A 17 -1.96 -15.03 5.90
CA GLY A 17 -0.69 -15.74 5.74
C GLY A 17 -0.64 -16.59 4.47
N SER A 18 -1.77 -17.20 4.08
CA SER A 18 -1.91 -17.96 2.84
C SER A 18 -2.10 -17.08 1.59
N LEU A 19 -2.04 -15.74 1.73
CA LEU A 19 -2.27 -14.76 0.66
C LEU A 19 -3.66 -14.86 -0.01
N ASN A 20 -4.62 -15.53 0.63
CA ASN A 20 -6.00 -15.61 0.17
C ASN A 20 -6.77 -14.38 0.66
N TYR A 21 -6.47 -13.24 0.06
CA TYR A 21 -7.02 -11.95 0.51
C TYR A 21 -8.54 -11.81 0.40
N PRO A 22 -9.24 -12.35 -0.63
CA PRO A 22 -10.69 -12.32 -0.66
C PRO A 22 -11.34 -13.08 0.50
N TYR A 23 -10.80 -14.26 0.85
CA TYR A 23 -11.30 -15.00 2.00
C TYR A 23 -10.92 -14.31 3.32
N ALA A 24 -9.70 -13.77 3.42
CA ALA A 24 -9.27 -13.01 4.59
C ALA A 24 -10.15 -11.78 4.84
N GLU A 25 -10.56 -11.07 3.80
CA GLU A 25 -11.48 -9.92 3.91
C GLU A 25 -12.81 -10.36 4.52
N ALA A 26 -13.39 -11.47 4.06
CA ALA A 26 -14.62 -11.98 4.63
C ALA A 26 -14.46 -12.35 6.11
N MET A 27 -13.36 -13.01 6.48
CA MET A 27 -13.11 -13.41 7.88
C MET A 27 -12.88 -12.21 8.79
N TRP A 28 -12.08 -11.23 8.37
CA TRP A 28 -11.85 -10.02 9.14
C TRP A 28 -13.09 -9.13 9.20
N ALA A 29 -13.91 -9.07 8.15
CA ALA A 29 -15.20 -8.38 8.19
C ALA A 29 -16.15 -8.99 9.22
N MET A 30 -16.23 -10.33 9.29
CA MET A 30 -17.00 -11.02 10.33
C MET A 30 -16.44 -10.74 11.73
N ALA A 31 -15.12 -10.73 11.89
CA ALA A 31 -14.48 -10.38 13.17
C ALA A 31 -14.82 -8.94 13.59
N VAL A 32 -14.84 -7.97 12.66
CA VAL A 32 -15.26 -6.58 12.93
C VAL A 32 -16.72 -6.53 13.38
N LEU A 33 -17.62 -7.23 12.69
CA LEU A 33 -19.05 -7.25 13.03
C LEU A 33 -19.29 -7.79 14.45
N ILE A 34 -18.65 -8.91 14.80
CA ILE A 34 -18.77 -9.49 16.14
C ILE A 34 -18.10 -8.59 17.18
N ALA A 35 -16.95 -8.00 16.86
CA ALA A 35 -16.25 -7.08 17.76
C ALA A 35 -17.06 -5.81 18.07
N GLU A 36 -17.90 -5.35 17.13
CA GLU A 36 -18.79 -4.20 17.33
C GLU A 36 -19.84 -4.45 18.42
N GLU A 37 -20.30 -5.69 18.59
CA GLU A 37 -21.27 -6.06 19.62
C GLU A 37 -20.72 -5.92 21.05
N PHE A 38 -19.39 -6.03 21.23
CA PHE A 38 -18.75 -5.78 22.51
C PHE A 38 -18.55 -4.29 22.82
N GLY A 39 -18.80 -3.42 21.83
CA GLY A 39 -18.73 -1.97 21.94
C GLY A 39 -17.47 -1.36 21.32
N GLU A 40 -17.60 -0.13 20.82
CA GLU A 40 -16.53 0.56 20.07
C GLU A 40 -15.25 0.84 20.86
N LYS A 41 -15.32 0.80 22.20
CA LYS A 41 -14.15 0.98 23.08
C LYS A 41 -13.35 -0.30 23.30
N ASP A 42 -13.88 -1.43 22.87
CA ASP A 42 -13.20 -2.70 23.03
C ASP A 42 -11.99 -2.81 22.08
N PRO A 43 -10.80 -3.19 22.59
CA PRO A 43 -9.59 -3.33 21.78
C PRO A 43 -9.75 -4.26 20.56
N ARG A 44 -10.62 -5.28 20.66
CA ARG A 44 -10.90 -6.22 19.57
C ARG A 44 -11.46 -5.52 18.34
N TYR A 45 -12.24 -4.46 18.53
CA TYR A 45 -12.84 -3.74 17.42
C TYR A 45 -11.78 -3.04 16.56
N CYS A 46 -10.91 -2.24 17.18
CA CYS A 46 -9.81 -1.60 16.46
C CYS A 46 -8.82 -2.62 15.89
N PHE A 47 -8.53 -3.70 16.61
CA PHE A 47 -7.67 -4.77 16.13
C PHE A 47 -8.23 -5.39 14.83
N SER A 48 -9.51 -5.80 14.81
CA SER A 48 -10.13 -6.37 13.63
C SER A 48 -10.21 -5.39 12.46
N ILE A 49 -10.43 -4.10 12.73
CA ILE A 49 -10.45 -3.05 11.70
C ILE A 49 -9.07 -2.86 11.07
N ASP A 50 -7.99 -2.86 11.86
CA ASP A 50 -6.62 -2.71 11.36
C ASP A 50 -6.26 -3.85 10.39
N TRP A 51 -6.61 -5.08 10.74
CA TRP A 51 -6.38 -6.25 9.90
C TRP A 51 -7.23 -6.26 8.63
N LEU A 52 -8.52 -5.91 8.74
CA LEU A 52 -9.37 -5.75 7.57
C LEU A 52 -8.78 -4.70 6.62
N SER A 53 -8.32 -3.57 7.17
CA SER A 53 -7.69 -2.50 6.39
C SER A 53 -6.45 -2.99 5.65
N HIS A 54 -5.58 -3.73 6.33
CA HIS A 54 -4.38 -4.30 5.72
C HIS A 54 -4.72 -5.25 4.57
N VAL A 55 -5.72 -6.12 4.72
CA VAL A 55 -6.18 -7.01 3.65
C VAL A 55 -6.79 -6.23 2.48
N LEU A 56 -7.51 -5.14 2.75
CA LEU A 56 -8.04 -4.26 1.70
C LEU A 56 -6.91 -3.57 0.92
N LEU A 57 -5.81 -3.18 1.58
CA LEU A 57 -4.62 -2.65 0.89
C LEU A 57 -4.02 -3.66 -0.08
N LYS A 58 -3.89 -4.94 0.31
CA LYS A 58 -3.37 -6.00 -0.56
C LYS A 58 -4.25 -6.26 -1.79
N GLN A 59 -5.53 -5.94 -1.69
CA GLN A 59 -6.48 -5.99 -2.80
C GLN A 59 -6.62 -4.67 -3.56
N GLN A 60 -5.78 -3.66 -3.26
CA GLN A 60 -5.82 -2.34 -3.87
C GLN A 60 -7.13 -1.56 -3.65
N LYS A 61 -7.91 -1.94 -2.63
CA LYS A 61 -9.17 -1.27 -2.23
C LYS A 61 -8.88 -0.06 -1.34
N TYR A 62 -8.08 0.88 -1.83
CA TYR A 62 -7.49 1.98 -1.04
C TYR A 62 -8.52 2.87 -0.36
N ALA A 63 -9.59 3.24 -1.07
CA ALA A 63 -10.64 4.10 -0.51
C ALA A 63 -11.37 3.45 0.68
N LEU A 64 -11.58 2.12 0.65
CA LEU A 64 -12.17 1.40 1.78
C LEU A 64 -11.17 1.28 2.94
N ALA A 65 -9.92 0.94 2.63
CA ALA A 65 -8.86 0.87 3.64
C ALA A 65 -8.68 2.20 4.39
N GLU A 66 -8.69 3.33 3.68
CA GLU A 66 -8.58 4.67 4.27
C GLU A 66 -9.71 4.97 5.27
N ARG A 67 -10.95 4.59 4.93
CA ARG A 67 -12.11 4.77 5.83
C ARG A 67 -11.97 3.94 7.11
N PHE A 68 -11.56 2.69 6.98
CA PHE A 68 -11.37 1.79 8.13
C PHE A 68 -10.20 2.23 9.01
N LEU A 69 -9.05 2.57 8.42
CA LEU A 69 -7.90 3.11 9.17
C LEU A 69 -8.23 4.41 9.89
N SER A 70 -8.95 5.32 9.24
CA SER A 70 -9.40 6.57 9.86
C SER A 70 -10.32 6.32 11.06
N ARG A 71 -11.21 5.31 10.95
CA ARG A 71 -12.07 4.90 12.07
C ARG A 71 -11.23 4.29 13.19
N SER A 72 -10.32 3.36 12.89
CA SER A 72 -9.44 2.74 13.89
C SER A 72 -8.60 3.78 14.63
N TRP A 73 -7.95 4.69 13.90
CA TRP A 73 -7.16 5.78 14.47
C TRP A 73 -7.98 6.64 15.44
N ARG A 74 -9.17 7.08 15.01
CA ARG A 74 -10.07 7.88 15.85
C ARG A 74 -10.52 7.14 17.12
N LEU A 75 -10.72 5.83 17.04
CA LEU A 75 -11.11 5.03 18.20
C LEU A 75 -9.94 4.85 19.15
N LYS A 76 -8.78 4.39 18.67
CA LYS A 76 -7.57 4.21 19.49
C LYS A 76 -7.12 5.51 20.16
N THR A 77 -7.24 6.66 19.49
CA THR A 77 -6.89 7.97 20.08
C THR A 77 -7.90 8.46 21.13
N LYS A 78 -9.16 8.03 21.07
CA LYS A 78 -10.19 8.39 22.07
C LYS A 78 -10.20 7.45 23.28
N VAL A 79 -9.77 6.20 23.12
CA VAL A 79 -9.68 5.24 24.22
C VAL A 79 -8.46 5.59 25.07
N LEU A 80 -8.69 6.08 26.30
CA LEU A 80 -7.63 6.26 27.29
C LEU A 80 -6.93 4.90 27.53
N GLY A 81 -5.63 4.83 27.29
CA GLY A 81 -4.82 3.62 27.54
C GLY A 81 -4.31 2.91 26.29
N SER A 82 -4.63 3.36 25.07
CA SER A 82 -3.96 2.87 23.87
C SER A 82 -2.45 3.09 23.98
N SER A 83 -1.67 2.02 23.90
CA SER A 83 -0.21 2.13 23.96
C SER A 83 0.31 2.89 22.75
N GLN A 84 1.43 3.61 22.90
CA GLN A 84 2.10 4.25 21.77
C GLN A 84 2.43 3.25 20.66
N LEU A 85 2.71 2.01 21.05
CA LEU A 85 2.98 0.92 20.13
C LEU A 85 1.74 0.56 19.28
N GLU A 86 0.55 0.47 19.89
CA GLU A 86 -0.69 0.19 19.17
C GLU A 86 -1.05 1.31 18.17
N LEU A 87 -0.77 2.56 18.53
CA LEU A 87 -0.92 3.70 17.62
C LEU A 87 0.11 3.65 16.49
N ALA A 88 1.36 3.27 16.79
CA ALA A 88 2.42 3.13 15.78
C ALA A 88 2.11 2.03 14.75
N ARG A 89 1.47 0.92 15.15
CA ARG A 89 1.02 -0.12 14.21
C ARG A 89 -0.01 0.42 13.20
N THR A 90 -1.03 1.13 13.67
CA THR A 90 -2.03 1.75 12.79
C THR A 90 -1.40 2.81 11.88
N LEU A 91 -0.49 3.64 12.42
CA LEU A 91 0.28 4.62 11.62
C LEU A 91 1.10 3.94 10.52
N ASN A 92 1.73 2.81 10.81
CA ASN A 92 2.51 2.07 9.82
C ASN A 92 1.63 1.64 8.63
N THR A 93 0.41 1.17 8.87
CA THR A 93 -0.54 0.83 7.80
C THR A 93 -1.04 2.06 7.03
N ILE A 94 -1.18 3.21 7.70
CA ILE A 94 -1.50 4.49 7.03
C ILE A 94 -0.34 4.96 6.14
N ALA A 95 0.92 4.79 6.58
CA ALA A 95 2.09 5.10 5.75
C ALA A 95 2.13 4.23 4.49
N GLU A 96 1.82 2.94 4.60
CA GLU A 96 1.70 2.03 3.44
C GLU A 96 0.61 2.51 2.47
N LEU A 97 -0.57 2.89 2.98
CA LEU A 97 -1.64 3.46 2.15
C LEU A 97 -1.16 4.71 1.40
N TYR A 98 -0.49 5.64 2.07
CA TYR A 98 0.00 6.88 1.46
C TYR A 98 1.09 6.64 0.42
N TYR A 99 2.00 5.69 0.69
CA TYR A 99 2.97 5.24 -0.31
C TYR A 99 2.26 4.70 -1.56
N LEU A 100 1.26 3.83 -1.41
CA LEU A 100 0.51 3.25 -2.53
C LEU A 100 -0.32 4.29 -3.30
N GLN A 101 -0.70 5.39 -2.64
CA GLN A 101 -1.35 6.55 -3.28
C GLN A 101 -0.35 7.55 -3.90
N GLY A 102 0.97 7.33 -3.77
CA GLY A 102 2.01 8.23 -4.25
C GLY A 102 2.26 9.47 -3.40
N LYS A 103 1.69 9.53 -2.18
CA LYS A 103 1.87 10.59 -1.19
C LYS A 103 3.13 10.35 -0.35
N PHE A 104 4.28 10.35 -1.01
CA PHE A 104 5.55 9.95 -0.41
C PHE A 104 6.03 10.86 0.73
N ALA A 105 5.75 12.18 0.67
CA ALA A 105 6.10 13.12 1.71
C ALA A 105 5.34 12.84 3.03
N ASP A 106 4.04 12.59 2.93
CA ASP A 106 3.20 12.25 4.09
C ASP A 106 3.59 10.89 4.67
N ALA A 107 3.86 9.90 3.81
CA ALA A 107 4.32 8.58 4.23
C ALA A 107 5.66 8.66 4.99
N GLU A 108 6.60 9.49 4.54
CA GLU A 108 7.91 9.67 5.18
C GLU A 108 7.78 10.16 6.62
N GLN A 109 7.00 11.22 6.83
CA GLN A 109 6.79 11.80 8.16
C GLN A 109 6.19 10.77 9.13
N ILE A 110 5.24 9.96 8.64
CA ILE A 110 4.63 8.90 9.44
C ILE A 110 5.64 7.80 9.76
N CYS A 111 6.44 7.34 8.78
CA CYS A 111 7.47 6.32 9.00
C CYS A 111 8.53 6.76 10.02
N ARG A 112 8.98 8.03 10.01
CA ARG A 112 9.89 8.56 11.04
C ARG A 112 9.30 8.45 12.44
N ARG A 113 8.03 8.84 12.60
CA ARG A 113 7.33 8.74 13.89
C ARG A 113 7.17 7.29 14.36
N VAL A 114 6.87 6.36 13.45
CA VAL A 114 6.80 4.93 13.76
C VAL A 114 8.15 4.39 14.21
N TYR A 115 9.23 4.79 13.52
CA TYR A 115 10.59 4.41 13.90
C TYR A 115 10.95 4.86 15.32
N GLU A 116 10.69 6.12 15.68
CA GLU A 116 10.94 6.62 17.04
C GLU A 116 10.25 5.79 18.12
N VAL A 117 8.98 5.43 17.91
CA VAL A 117 8.23 4.58 18.83
C VAL A 117 8.83 3.18 18.90
N TYR A 118 9.21 2.58 17.78
CA TYR A 118 9.79 1.23 17.75
C TYR A 118 11.18 1.18 18.40
N VAL A 119 12.01 2.20 18.23
CA VAL A 119 13.29 2.33 18.95
C VAL A 119 13.05 2.35 20.46
N GLN A 120 12.10 3.17 20.94
CA GLN A 120 11.80 3.26 22.37
C GLN A 120 11.23 1.96 22.96
N GLN A 121 10.40 1.25 22.20
CA GLN A 121 9.67 0.07 22.69
C GLN A 121 10.45 -1.24 22.55
N TYR A 122 11.29 -1.36 21.51
CA TYR A 122 11.97 -2.61 21.17
C TYR A 122 13.50 -2.49 21.14
N GLY A 123 14.04 -1.28 21.12
CA GLY A 123 15.46 -1.04 20.87
C GLY A 123 15.80 -0.92 19.38
N PRO A 124 17.01 -0.45 19.06
CA PRO A 124 17.46 -0.16 17.69
C PRO A 124 17.66 -1.42 16.83
N ASP A 125 18.08 -2.54 17.44
CA ASP A 125 18.43 -3.77 16.72
C ASP A 125 17.22 -4.67 16.43
N HIS A 126 16.05 -4.32 16.95
CA HIS A 126 14.85 -5.13 16.75
C HIS A 126 14.42 -5.11 15.27
N PRO A 127 14.01 -6.26 14.68
CA PRO A 127 13.64 -6.36 13.27
C PRO A 127 12.58 -5.36 12.81
N ASN A 128 11.59 -5.05 13.66
CA ASN A 128 10.58 -4.02 13.35
C ASN A 128 11.18 -2.61 13.29
N THR A 129 12.13 -2.29 14.16
CA THR A 129 12.81 -0.99 14.19
C THR A 129 13.67 -0.82 12.94
N GLN A 130 14.42 -1.86 12.57
CA GLN A 130 15.24 -1.87 11.36
C GLN A 130 14.40 -1.74 10.08
N THR A 131 13.25 -2.41 10.05
CA THR A 131 12.33 -2.27 8.91
C THR A 131 11.74 -0.85 8.84
N ALA A 132 11.30 -0.27 9.96
CA ALA A 132 10.78 1.11 9.99
C ALA A 132 11.82 2.14 9.53
N LEU A 133 13.09 1.96 9.93
CA LEU A 133 14.22 2.78 9.46
C LEU A 133 14.43 2.65 7.94
N SER A 134 14.45 1.42 7.44
CA SER A 134 14.61 1.14 6.01
C SER A 134 13.50 1.78 5.17
N ASN A 135 12.26 1.77 5.67
CA ASN A 135 11.13 2.39 5.00
C ASN A 135 11.24 3.93 4.99
N ALA A 136 11.61 4.53 6.12
CA ALA A 136 11.82 5.98 6.21
C ALA A 136 12.91 6.45 5.25
N THR A 137 14.07 5.77 5.24
CA THR A 137 15.20 6.10 4.35
C THR A 137 14.86 5.97 2.87
N LEU A 138 14.10 4.94 2.48
CA LEU A 138 13.64 4.78 1.09
C LEU A 138 12.70 5.92 0.66
N LEU A 139 11.77 6.31 1.53
CA LEU A 139 10.83 7.40 1.28
C LEU A 139 11.55 8.75 1.16
N GLU A 140 12.54 9.00 2.02
CA GLU A 140 13.41 10.18 1.96
C GLU A 140 14.12 10.28 0.61
N GLN A 141 14.75 9.20 0.15
CA GLN A 141 15.44 9.15 -1.15
C GLN A 141 14.47 9.39 -2.30
N THR A 142 13.28 8.79 -2.23
CA THR A 142 12.23 8.95 -3.24
C THR A 142 11.74 10.40 -3.33
N ASN A 143 11.51 11.04 -2.18
CA ASN A 143 11.11 12.45 -2.11
C ASN A 143 12.21 13.36 -2.65
N ALA A 144 13.47 13.14 -2.25
CA ALA A 144 14.61 13.90 -2.75
C ALA A 144 14.76 13.78 -4.27
N ALA A 145 14.67 12.56 -4.82
CA ALA A 145 14.76 12.32 -6.25
C ALA A 145 13.62 12.99 -7.03
N ARG A 146 12.38 12.95 -6.52
CA ARG A 146 11.22 13.63 -7.13
C ARG A 146 11.39 15.15 -7.12
N ASN A 147 11.84 15.71 -6.01
CA ASN A 147 12.07 17.15 -5.88
C ASN A 147 13.19 17.61 -6.84
N ALA A 148 14.26 16.82 -6.98
CA ALA A 148 15.33 17.09 -7.93
C ALA A 148 14.82 17.03 -9.40
N ALA A 149 14.02 16.02 -9.75
CA ALA A 149 13.42 15.90 -11.08
C ALA A 149 12.44 17.05 -11.39
N ALA A 150 11.64 17.47 -10.41
CA ALA A 150 10.76 18.63 -10.53
C ALA A 150 11.54 19.93 -10.75
N ALA A 151 12.63 20.13 -10.02
CA ALA A 151 13.51 21.29 -10.20
C ALA A 151 14.18 21.30 -11.58
N ALA A 152 14.69 20.16 -12.05
CA ALA A 152 15.30 20.03 -13.37
C ALA A 152 14.30 20.30 -14.51
N SER A 153 13.09 19.75 -14.42
CA SER A 153 12.03 20.01 -15.41
C SER A 153 11.58 21.47 -15.42
N ALA A 154 11.50 22.14 -14.27
CA ALA A 154 11.20 23.56 -14.19
C ALA A 154 12.30 24.44 -14.83
N GLN A 155 13.58 24.07 -14.64
CA GLN A 155 14.70 24.77 -15.28
C GLN A 155 14.70 24.62 -16.80
N VAL A 156 14.40 23.41 -17.31
CA VAL A 156 14.26 23.18 -18.75
C VAL A 156 13.08 23.99 -19.32
N ALA A 157 11.94 24.01 -18.64
CA ALA A 157 10.78 24.80 -19.06
C ALA A 157 11.08 26.31 -19.11
N ALA A 158 11.79 26.83 -18.10
CA ALA A 158 12.23 28.23 -18.07
C ALA A 158 13.25 28.55 -19.19
N GLY A 159 14.16 27.63 -19.48
CA GLY A 159 15.13 27.76 -20.58
C GLY A 159 14.49 27.77 -21.96
N VAL A 160 13.47 26.93 -22.19
CA VAL A 160 12.70 26.91 -23.44
C VAL A 160 11.89 28.20 -23.62
N GLN A 161 11.30 28.75 -22.55
CA GLN A 161 10.59 30.03 -22.61
C GLN A 161 11.51 31.23 -22.88
N ALA A 162 12.74 31.21 -22.36
CA ALA A 162 13.73 32.26 -22.62
C ALA A 162 14.22 32.27 -24.07
N GLN A 163 14.23 31.11 -24.75
CA GLN A 163 14.60 30.98 -26.16
C GLN A 163 13.44 31.26 -27.14
N ALA A 164 12.20 31.34 -26.66
CA ALA A 164 11.01 31.62 -27.45
C ALA A 164 10.63 33.12 -27.51
N GLN A 165 11.60 34.03 -27.41
CA GLN A 165 11.35 35.44 -27.72
C GLN A 165 11.09 35.60 -29.23
N PRO A 166 10.11 36.43 -29.64
CA PRO A 166 9.65 36.48 -31.02
C PRO A 166 10.76 37.02 -31.92
N VAL A 167 11.22 36.21 -32.86
CA VAL A 167 11.96 36.72 -34.02
C VAL A 167 11.05 37.75 -34.69
N GLY A 168 11.48 39.00 -34.70
CA GLY A 168 10.69 40.15 -35.12
C GLY A 168 10.03 39.94 -36.47
N VAL A 169 8.74 40.25 -36.54
CA VAL A 169 7.95 40.27 -37.76
C VAL A 169 8.45 41.43 -38.63
N GLY A 170 9.31 41.11 -39.61
CA GLY A 170 9.62 41.98 -40.74
C GLY A 170 8.57 41.77 -41.82
N THR A 171 7.68 42.73 -41.97
CA THR A 171 6.54 42.74 -42.91
C THR A 171 6.99 42.64 -44.37
N HIS A 172 6.69 41.54 -45.04
CA HIS A 172 6.42 41.51 -46.48
C HIS A 172 5.22 40.60 -46.75
N ALA A 173 4.03 41.20 -46.71
CA ALA A 173 2.83 40.60 -47.25
C ALA A 173 2.87 40.75 -48.78
N GLN A 174 3.19 39.68 -49.51
CA GLN A 174 2.69 39.47 -50.86
C GLN A 174 2.83 38.00 -51.30
N ALA A 175 1.65 37.40 -51.48
CA ALA A 175 1.26 36.33 -52.40
C ALA A 175 2.29 35.29 -52.86
N VAL A 176 2.05 34.02 -52.51
CA VAL A 176 2.10 32.92 -53.49
C VAL A 176 0.93 31.97 -53.23
N GLN A 177 -0.06 32.04 -54.11
CA GLN A 177 -1.03 30.97 -54.32
C GLN A 177 -0.34 29.78 -55.01
N SER A 178 -0.95 28.61 -54.84
CA SER A 178 -0.72 27.35 -55.55
C SER A 178 0.50 26.52 -55.11
N ALA A 179 0.23 25.45 -54.36
CA ALA A 179 0.62 24.10 -54.74
C ALA A 179 -0.06 23.09 -53.80
N SER A 180 -0.92 22.30 -54.40
CA SER A 180 -1.49 21.05 -53.91
C SER A 180 -0.44 20.06 -53.40
N SER A 181 -0.85 19.24 -52.43
CA SER A 181 -0.64 17.79 -52.30
C SER A 181 -0.06 17.34 -50.96
N GLY A 182 -0.82 16.49 -50.26
CA GLY A 182 -0.26 15.44 -49.41
C GLY A 182 -0.25 15.66 -47.90
N TYR A 183 -1.42 15.73 -47.25
CA TYR A 183 -1.55 15.20 -45.87
C TYR A 183 -2.92 14.55 -45.70
N PRO A 184 -2.99 13.23 -45.41
CA PRO A 184 -4.25 12.59 -45.06
C PRO A 184 -4.66 12.92 -43.63
N THR A 185 -5.95 13.21 -43.49
CA THR A 185 -6.69 13.53 -42.29
C THR A 185 -6.64 12.41 -41.25
N VAL A 186 -6.55 12.79 -39.98
CA VAL A 186 -6.68 11.93 -38.79
C VAL A 186 -8.11 11.41 -38.69
N GLN A 187 -8.43 10.35 -39.44
CA GLN A 187 -9.74 9.69 -39.34
C GLN A 187 -9.69 8.18 -39.62
N ALA A 188 -8.51 7.55 -39.47
CA ALA A 188 -8.30 6.13 -39.77
C ALA A 188 -7.79 5.28 -38.57
N ALA A 189 -7.98 5.73 -37.32
CA ALA A 189 -7.55 4.97 -36.14
C ALA A 189 -8.71 4.50 -35.22
N GLN A 190 -9.96 4.58 -35.68
CA GLN A 190 -11.16 4.23 -34.90
C GLN A 190 -11.99 3.06 -35.44
N GLN A 191 -11.50 2.30 -36.43
CA GLN A 191 -12.29 1.23 -37.06
C GLN A 191 -11.69 -0.19 -36.98
N GLN A 192 -10.64 -0.44 -36.18
CA GLN A 192 -10.09 -1.79 -36.02
C GLN A 192 -10.41 -2.48 -34.68
N SER A 193 -11.26 -1.91 -33.84
CA SER A 193 -11.60 -2.47 -32.51
C SER A 193 -12.81 -3.41 -32.48
N GLN A 194 -13.21 -3.99 -33.62
CA GLN A 194 -14.39 -4.88 -33.67
C GLN A 194 -14.15 -6.13 -34.51
N GLN A 195 -13.30 -7.04 -34.04
CA GLN A 195 -13.40 -8.47 -34.40
C GLN A 195 -13.09 -9.36 -33.19
N VAL A 196 -14.18 -9.83 -32.57
CA VAL A 196 -14.44 -11.18 -32.02
C VAL A 196 -13.31 -11.90 -31.28
N ALA A 197 -13.44 -11.99 -29.94
CA ALA A 197 -12.95 -13.13 -29.17
C ALA A 197 -14.06 -13.59 -28.21
N GLN A 198 -14.47 -14.84 -28.31
CA GLN A 198 -15.50 -15.47 -27.47
C GLN A 198 -15.00 -15.69 -26.03
N PRO A 199 -15.88 -15.72 -25.01
CA PRO A 199 -15.48 -15.96 -23.63
C PRO A 199 -15.06 -17.42 -23.43
N VAL A 200 -13.77 -17.64 -23.15
CA VAL A 200 -13.27 -18.93 -22.63
C VAL A 200 -13.51 -18.96 -21.13
N ALA A 201 -14.27 -19.96 -20.66
CA ALA A 201 -14.53 -20.18 -19.25
C ALA A 201 -13.21 -20.44 -18.47
N PRO A 202 -13.03 -19.88 -17.26
CA PRO A 202 -11.81 -20.07 -16.49
C PRO A 202 -11.70 -21.52 -16.00
N THR A 203 -10.67 -22.22 -16.47
CA THR A 203 -10.28 -23.54 -15.97
C THR A 203 -9.74 -23.42 -14.54
N ARG A 204 -10.33 -24.21 -13.63
CA ARG A 204 -9.94 -24.32 -12.22
C ARG A 204 -8.45 -24.68 -12.07
N PRO A 205 -7.62 -23.84 -11.41
CA PRO A 205 -6.25 -24.22 -11.08
C PRO A 205 -6.27 -25.41 -10.13
N GLN A 206 -5.56 -26.47 -10.48
CA GLN A 206 -5.40 -27.64 -9.61
C GLN A 206 -4.49 -27.26 -8.43
N PRO A 207 -4.78 -27.73 -7.20
CA PRO A 207 -4.00 -27.39 -6.02
C PRO A 207 -2.57 -27.93 -6.12
N ILE A 208 -1.60 -27.02 -6.04
CA ILE A 208 -0.19 -27.35 -5.88
C ILE A 208 -0.03 -27.94 -4.48
N LYS A 209 0.44 -29.19 -4.38
CA LYS A 209 0.72 -29.83 -3.09
C LYS A 209 1.89 -29.09 -2.42
N PRO A 210 1.76 -28.64 -1.16
CA PRO A 210 2.87 -28.04 -0.44
C PRO A 210 3.93 -29.12 -0.15
N THR A 211 5.10 -28.98 -0.76
CA THR A 211 6.30 -29.73 -0.38
C THR A 211 6.79 -29.24 0.98
N SER A 212 7.26 -30.22 1.76
CA SER A 212 7.37 -30.28 3.21
C SER A 212 8.49 -29.43 3.85
N GLU A 213 8.35 -29.26 5.17
CA GLU A 213 9.37 -28.91 6.17
C GLU A 213 9.71 -27.42 6.39
N ARG A 214 8.80 -26.67 7.04
CA ARG A 214 9.24 -25.62 7.99
C ARG A 214 9.09 -26.14 9.41
N ARG A 215 10.20 -26.07 10.15
CA ARG A 215 10.31 -26.40 11.57
C ARG A 215 9.28 -25.58 12.35
N LYS A 216 8.44 -26.24 13.16
CA LYS A 216 7.58 -25.57 14.15
C LYS A 216 8.51 -24.96 15.21
N LEU A 217 8.64 -23.64 15.24
CA LEU A 217 9.37 -22.91 16.28
C LEU A 217 8.37 -22.55 17.39
N ASP A 218 8.70 -22.81 18.65
CA ASP A 218 7.82 -22.53 19.79
C ASP A 218 7.81 -21.04 20.18
N VAL A 219 8.86 -20.31 19.80
CA VAL A 219 9.03 -18.87 20.01
C VAL A 219 9.54 -18.22 18.73
N CYS A 220 9.09 -17.00 18.46
CA CYS A 220 9.48 -16.30 17.25
C CYS A 220 10.85 -15.67 17.37
N GLU A 221 11.69 -15.95 16.38
CA GLU A 221 13.09 -15.52 16.31
C GLU A 221 13.25 -13.99 16.22
N SER A 222 12.18 -13.24 15.87
CA SER A 222 12.20 -11.77 15.87
C SER A 222 11.76 -11.13 17.19
N CYS A 223 10.70 -11.65 17.82
CA CYS A 223 10.03 -11.01 18.96
C CYS A 223 10.31 -11.73 20.30
N GLY A 224 10.88 -12.93 20.27
CA GLY A 224 11.07 -13.81 21.43
C GLY A 224 9.77 -14.29 22.10
N GLN A 225 8.61 -14.00 21.51
CA GLN A 225 7.30 -14.37 22.06
C GLN A 225 6.85 -15.75 21.58
N PRO A 226 5.95 -16.42 22.33
CA PRO A 226 5.34 -17.68 21.90
C PRO A 226 4.67 -17.53 20.53
N ILE A 227 4.88 -18.51 19.66
CA ILE A 227 4.17 -18.62 18.37
C ILE A 227 2.88 -19.40 18.61
N GLU A 228 1.73 -18.81 18.27
CA GLU A 228 0.46 -19.54 18.20
C GLU A 228 0.22 -19.98 16.75
N GLY A 229 0.48 -21.25 16.43
CA GLY A 229 0.34 -21.78 15.07
C GLY A 229 1.59 -21.55 14.21
N GLU A 230 1.47 -20.78 13.11
CA GLU A 230 2.58 -20.49 12.18
C GLU A 230 3.05 -19.02 12.22
N GLU A 231 2.51 -18.17 13.10
CA GLU A 231 2.74 -16.70 13.11
C GLU A 231 3.00 -16.12 14.52
N CYS A 232 3.88 -15.10 14.67
CA CYS A 232 4.06 -14.37 15.95
C CYS A 232 2.96 -13.32 16.11
N VAL A 233 2.15 -13.46 17.17
CA VAL A 233 1.08 -12.52 17.59
C VAL A 233 1.60 -11.08 17.74
N ARG A 234 2.87 -10.92 18.12
CA ARG A 234 3.53 -9.61 18.29
C ARG A 234 4.25 -9.10 17.04
N CYS A 235 4.75 -10.01 16.20
CA CYS A 235 5.59 -9.66 15.05
C CYS A 235 4.86 -9.67 13.73
N THR A 236 3.59 -10.11 13.66
CA THR A 236 2.68 -10.12 12.49
C THR A 236 3.38 -9.57 11.25
N SER A 237 4.18 -10.41 10.60
CA SER A 237 5.32 -9.99 9.78
C SER A 237 4.86 -9.39 8.47
N THR A 238 4.36 -8.16 8.54
CA THR A 238 3.96 -7.34 7.41
C THR A 238 4.39 -5.91 7.69
N THR A 239 5.69 -5.73 7.90
CA THR A 239 6.27 -4.41 8.09
C THR A 239 6.69 -3.77 6.75
N LEU A 240 6.14 -4.27 5.61
CA LEU A 240 6.55 -4.16 4.19
C LEU A 240 7.46 -5.32 3.74
N ARG A 241 6.98 -6.18 2.82
CA ARG A 241 7.88 -7.01 2.00
C ARG A 241 8.71 -6.05 1.15
N VAL A 242 9.91 -5.70 1.62
CA VAL A 242 11.09 -5.24 0.86
C VAL A 242 10.72 -4.70 -0.54
N TYR A 243 10.44 -3.40 -0.69
CA TYR A 243 10.17 -2.82 -2.01
C TYR A 243 11.43 -2.88 -2.89
N ARG A 244 11.58 -3.95 -3.69
CA ARG A 244 12.21 -3.88 -5.00
C ARG A 244 11.10 -3.75 -6.04
N MET A 245 11.17 -2.68 -6.84
CA MET A 245 10.27 -2.43 -7.97
C MET A 245 10.53 -3.37 -9.18
N ASP A 246 11.49 -4.30 -9.08
CA ASP A 246 12.03 -5.00 -10.27
C ASP A 246 11.62 -6.47 -10.45
N GLU A 247 10.87 -7.09 -9.54
CA GLU A 247 10.33 -8.43 -9.80
C GLU A 247 8.97 -8.34 -10.51
N ARG A 248 9.02 -8.11 -11.82
CA ARG A 248 7.93 -8.51 -12.71
C ARG A 248 7.77 -10.02 -12.57
N LEU A 249 6.56 -10.45 -12.20
CA LEU A 249 6.10 -11.83 -12.37
C LEU A 249 6.35 -12.25 -13.84
N THR A 250 7.35 -13.09 -14.04
CA THR A 250 7.51 -13.93 -15.23
C THR A 250 6.80 -15.26 -15.01
#